data_AF-A0A955FFZ4-F1
#
_entry.id   AF-A0A955FFZ4-F1
#
_cell.length_a   1.000
_cell.length_b   1.000
_cell.length_c   1.000
_cell.angle_alpha   90.00
_cell.angle_beta   90.00
_cell.angle_gamma   90.00
#
_symmetry.space_group_name_H-M   'P 1'
#
loop_
_entity.id
_entity.type
_entity.pdbx_description
1 polymer ?
#
loop_
_entity_poly.entity_id
_entity_poly.type
_entity_poly.pdbx_seq_one_letter_code
_entity_poly.pdbx_strand_id
1 'polypeptide(L)'
;LAEEAGGAVEVTSPKFLCTTNLRAYAPKHYVDIGMMVEWLRGDPVVAEPDKLESWQWYDLDNLPTPLFGCTENYVEAYRTGRSYFIA
;
A
#
# COMPACT_ATOMS: atom_id res chain seq x y z
N LEU A 1 2.38 4.34 8.46
CA LEU A 1 1.28 5.30 8.21
C LEU A 1 1.49 6.61 8.93
N ALA A 2 1.36 6.71 10.27
CA ALA A 2 1.48 8.00 10.97
C ALA A 2 2.81 8.75 10.72
N GLU A 3 3.92 8.01 10.56
CA GLU A 3 5.24 8.56 10.23
C GLU A 3 5.30 9.24 8.86
N GLU A 4 4.56 8.74 7.86
CA GLU A 4 4.63 9.21 6.46
C GLU A 4 3.46 10.12 6.08
N ALA A 5 2.27 9.85 6.63
CA ALA A 5 1.00 10.53 6.34
C ALA A 5 0.58 11.53 7.43
N GLY A 6 1.34 11.62 8.53
CA GLY A 6 0.98 12.41 9.70
C GLY A 6 -0.04 11.72 10.62
N GLY A 7 -0.14 12.23 11.84
CA GLY A 7 -0.97 11.64 12.90
C GLY A 7 -2.47 11.94 12.83
N ALA A 8 -2.92 12.72 11.85
CA ALA A 8 -4.34 13.07 11.70
C ALA A 8 -5.16 11.97 11.01
N VAL A 9 -4.52 11.07 10.27
CA VAL A 9 -5.19 9.98 9.55
C VAL A 9 -5.58 8.88 10.53
N GLU A 10 -6.87 8.74 10.77
CA GLU A 10 -7.44 7.69 11.60
C GLU A 10 -7.98 6.56 10.73
N VAL A 11 -7.64 5.33 11.10
CA VAL A 11 -8.02 4.11 10.38
C VAL A 11 -8.46 3.03 11.35
N THR A 12 -9.19 2.03 10.88
CA THR A 12 -9.52 0.85 11.68
C THR A 12 -8.28 0.01 12.01
N SER A 13 -8.42 -0.95 12.92
CA SER A 13 -7.39 -1.97 13.13
C SER A 13 -7.04 -2.68 11.81
N PRO A 14 -5.75 -2.80 11.46
CA PRO A 14 -5.33 -3.41 10.21
C PRO A 14 -5.65 -4.90 10.18
N LYS A 15 -6.10 -5.36 9.03
CA LYS A 15 -6.35 -6.77 8.73
C LYS A 15 -5.34 -7.25 7.70
N PHE A 16 -4.91 -8.50 7.83
CA PHE A 16 -4.06 -9.11 6.82
C PHE A 16 -4.78 -9.18 5.47
N LEU A 17 -4.09 -8.77 4.40
CA LEU A 17 -4.60 -8.82 3.04
C LEU A 17 -3.90 -9.93 2.25
N CYS A 18 -2.59 -9.82 2.06
CA CYS A 18 -1.82 -10.80 1.32
C CYS A 18 -0.32 -10.73 1.63
N THR A 19 0.41 -11.75 1.21
CA THR A 19 1.88 -11.78 1.21
C THR A 19 2.39 -11.87 -0.23
N THR A 20 3.36 -11.02 -0.58
CA THR A 20 4.05 -11.08 -1.87
C THR A 20 5.51 -11.50 -1.68
N ASN A 21 5.90 -12.56 -2.37
CA ASN A 21 7.29 -12.95 -2.54
C ASN A 21 7.90 -12.14 -3.70
N LEU A 22 8.54 -11.01 -3.38
CA LEU A 22 8.98 -9.99 -4.33
C LEU A 22 10.46 -10.15 -4.72
N ARG A 23 10.70 -10.68 -5.92
CA ARG A 23 12.00 -11.04 -6.49
C ARG A 23 12.46 -10.11 -7.61
N ALA A 24 11.57 -9.25 -8.09
CA ALA A 24 11.85 -8.32 -9.20
C ALA A 24 12.99 -7.31 -8.94
N TYR A 25 13.37 -7.07 -7.67
CA TYR A 25 14.32 -6.04 -7.27
C TYR A 25 15.74 -6.57 -6.97
N ALA A 26 16.26 -7.45 -7.82
CA ALA A 26 17.61 -8.01 -7.65
C ALA A 26 18.69 -6.92 -7.47
N PRO A 27 19.67 -7.11 -6.58
CA PRO A 27 19.97 -8.35 -5.84
C PRO A 27 19.13 -8.52 -4.56
N LYS A 28 18.18 -7.61 -4.30
CA LYS A 28 17.35 -7.66 -3.10
C LYS A 28 16.14 -8.56 -3.33
N HIS A 29 15.76 -9.25 -2.26
CA HIS A 29 14.60 -10.13 -2.23
C HIS A 29 13.79 -9.77 -0.99
N TYR A 30 12.52 -9.47 -1.18
CA TYR A 30 11.62 -9.03 -0.12
C TYR A 30 10.47 -10.01 0.07
N VAL A 31 10.02 -10.11 1.32
CA VAL A 31 8.69 -10.61 1.65
C VAL A 31 7.89 -9.38 2.04
N ASP A 32 6.91 -9.04 1.21
CA ASP A 32 6.04 -7.91 1.43
C ASP A 32 4.71 -8.39 2.04
N ILE A 33 4.23 -7.68 3.06
CA ILE A 33 3.00 -7.99 3.79
C ILE A 33 2.02 -6.85 3.57
N GLY A 34 1.02 -7.11 2.73
CA GLY A 34 -0.09 -6.21 2.50
C GLY A 34 -1.08 -6.25 3.66
N MET A 35 -1.44 -5.08 4.17
CA MET A 35 -2.44 -4.90 5.21
C MET A 35 -3.55 -3.98 4.69
N MET A 36 -4.79 -4.25 5.09
CA MET A 36 -5.96 -3.46 4.74
C MET A 36 -6.56 -2.80 5.97
N VAL A 37 -6.97 -1.54 5.80
CA VAL A 37 -7.70 -0.75 6.80
C VAL A 37 -8.85 -0.03 6.14
N GLU A 38 -9.85 0.36 6.91
CA GLU A 38 -10.83 1.36 6.49
C GLU A 38 -10.38 2.74 7.00
N TRP A 39 -10.43 3.73 6.11
CA TRP A 39 -10.20 5.13 6.47
C TRP A 39 -11.42 5.67 7.22
N LEU A 40 -11.18 6.34 8.35
CA LEU A 40 -12.25 6.90 9.19
C LEU A 40 -12.33 8.42 9.05
N ARG A 41 -11.19 9.12 9.07
CA ARG A 41 -11.08 10.58 8.93
C ARG A 41 -9.64 11.03 8.79
N GLY A 42 -9.48 12.32 8.52
CA GLY A 42 -8.20 13.02 8.49
C GLY A 42 -7.55 12.99 7.12
N ASP A 43 -6.87 14.09 6.79
CA ASP A 43 -6.17 14.25 5.52
C ASP A 43 -4.68 13.92 5.71
N PRO A 44 -4.09 13.13 4.80
CA PRO A 44 -2.67 12.81 4.86
C PRO A 44 -1.84 14.06 4.54
N VAL A 45 -0.70 14.18 5.21
CA VAL A 45 0.34 15.20 4.94
C VAL A 45 1.65 14.53 4.57
N VAL A 46 2.49 15.21 3.80
CA VAL A 46 3.86 14.73 3.51
C VAL A 46 4.72 14.98 4.74
N ALA A 47 4.86 13.98 5.61
CA ALA A 47 5.64 14.09 6.83
C ALA A 47 7.16 13.88 6.62
N GLU A 48 7.55 13.23 5.53
CA GLU A 48 8.95 12.98 5.13
C GLU A 48 9.23 13.55 3.72
N PRO A 49 9.38 14.89 3.58
CA PRO A 49 9.47 15.55 2.27
C PRO A 49 10.75 15.21 1.47
N ASP A 50 11.76 14.62 2.11
CA ASP A 50 12.97 14.11 1.47
C ASP A 50 12.80 12.72 0.84
N LYS A 51 11.72 12.01 1.18
CA LYS A 51 11.43 10.64 0.72
C LYS A 51 10.14 10.51 -0.08
N LEU A 52 9.15 11.39 0.17
CA LEU A 52 7.82 11.34 -0.43
C LEU A 52 7.46 12.71 -1.01
N GLU A 53 6.98 12.74 -2.25
CA GLU A 53 6.56 13.98 -2.90
C GLU A 53 5.13 14.39 -2.54
N SER A 54 4.19 13.45 -2.54
CA SER A 54 2.77 13.75 -2.27
C SER A 54 1.96 12.53 -1.83
N TRP A 55 0.80 12.81 -1.23
CA TRP A 55 -0.28 11.85 -1.00
C TRP A 55 -1.44 12.16 -1.94
N GLN A 56 -2.05 11.13 -2.53
CA GLN A 56 -3.21 11.24 -3.41
C GLN A 56 -4.15 10.06 -3.20
N TRP A 57 -5.45 10.30 -3.36
CA TRP A 57 -6.47 9.26 -3.35
C TRP A 57 -6.87 8.93 -4.78
N TYR A 58 -6.95 7.65 -5.10
CA TYR A 58 -7.32 7.16 -6.42
C TYR A 58 -8.47 6.17 -6.32
N ASP A 59 -9.31 6.13 -7.35
CA ASP A 59 -10.28 5.06 -7.53
C ASP A 59 -9.54 3.76 -7.86
N LEU A 60 -10.01 2.63 -7.31
CA LEU A 60 -9.37 1.32 -7.54
C LEU A 60 -9.44 0.86 -9.00
N ASP A 61 -10.37 1.38 -9.79
CA ASP A 61 -10.48 1.15 -11.23
C ASP A 61 -9.73 2.20 -12.08
N ASN A 62 -9.12 3.21 -11.44
CA ASN A 62 -8.39 4.29 -12.11
C ASN A 62 -7.10 4.68 -11.35
N LEU A 63 -6.24 3.70 -11.15
CA LEU A 63 -4.95 3.88 -10.50
C LEU A 63 -3.92 4.55 -11.43
N PRO A 64 -2.96 5.31 -10.88
CA PRO A 64 -1.90 5.91 -11.68
C PRO A 64 -0.93 4.85 -12.21
N THR A 65 -0.13 5.20 -13.21
CA THR A 65 0.91 4.32 -13.77
C THR A 65 2.25 5.05 -13.88
N PRO A 66 3.40 4.38 -13.63
CA PRO A 66 3.53 2.99 -13.19
C PRO A 66 3.23 2.80 -11.69
N LEU A 67 2.85 1.58 -11.30
CA LEU A 67 2.68 1.20 -9.90
C LEU A 67 3.93 0.50 -9.36
N PHE A 68 4.11 0.57 -8.04
CA PHE A 68 5.13 -0.22 -7.35
C PHE A 68 4.76 -1.71 -7.41
N GLY A 69 5.77 -2.60 -7.46
CA GLY A 69 5.58 -4.01 -7.84
C GLY A 69 4.58 -4.82 -6.99
N CYS A 70 4.33 -4.44 -5.73
CA CYS A 70 3.34 -5.11 -4.88
C CYS A 70 1.94 -4.48 -4.96
N THR A 71 1.80 -3.26 -5.47
CA THR A 71 0.53 -2.52 -5.39
C THR A 71 -0.57 -3.18 -6.21
N GLU A 72 -0.25 -3.73 -7.39
CA GLU A 72 -1.20 -4.49 -8.21
C GLU A 72 -1.72 -5.73 -7.46
N ASN A 73 -0.84 -6.42 -6.73
CA ASN A 73 -1.22 -7.60 -5.94
C ASN A 73 -2.18 -7.23 -4.80
N TYR A 74 -2.05 -6.05 -4.17
CA TYR A 74 -2.99 -5.61 -3.15
C TYR A 74 -4.40 -5.43 -3.71
N VAL A 75 -4.50 -4.88 -4.92
CA VAL A 75 -5.78 -4.67 -5.61
C VAL A 75 -6.41 -6.00 -6.01
N GLU A 76 -5.62 -6.94 -6.57
CA GLU A 76 -6.10 -8.29 -6.88
C GLU A 76 -6.53 -9.03 -5.61
N ALA A 77 -5.73 -8.97 -4.54
CA ALA A 77 -6.05 -9.58 -3.25
C ALA A 77 -7.37 -9.06 -2.68
N TYR A 78 -7.57 -7.75 -2.73
CA TYR A 78 -8.81 -7.11 -2.27
C TYR A 78 -10.04 -7.59 -3.07
N ARG A 79 -9.91 -7.68 -4.39
CA ARG A 79 -11.02 -8.09 -5.28
C ARG A 79 -11.35 -9.58 -5.21
N THR A 80 -10.34 -10.42 -5.01
CA THR A 80 -10.46 -11.89 -5.20
C THR A 80 -10.35 -12.71 -3.92
N GLY A 81 -9.81 -12.12 -2.84
CA GLY A 81 -9.46 -12.83 -1.62
C GLY A 81 -8.19 -13.68 -1.73
N ARG A 82 -7.45 -13.61 -2.85
CA ARG A 82 -6.14 -14.27 -2.99
C ARG A 82 -5.15 -13.66 -2.01
N SER A 83 -4.52 -14.49 -1.20
CA SER A 83 -3.66 -14.04 -0.10
C SER A 83 -2.15 -14.25 -0.33
N TYR A 84 -1.75 -14.82 -1.48
CA TYR A 84 -0.33 -15.07 -1.78
C TYR A 84 0.04 -14.84 -3.25
N PHE A 85 1.17 -14.16 -3.45
CA PHE A 85 1.69 -13.77 -4.76
C PHE A 85 3.20 -14.03 -4.87
N ILE A 86 3.66 -14.17 -6.11
CA ILE A 86 5.07 -14.17 -6.48
C ILE A 86 5.23 -13.12 -7.58
N ALA A 87 6.08 -12.12 -7.34
CA ALA A 87 6.34 -11.00 -8.24
C ALA A 87 7.84 -10.88 -8.54
#